data_AF-A0AAD6Q0U6-F1
#
_entry.id   AF-A0AAD6Q0U6-F1
#
_cell.length_a   1.000
_cell.length_b   1.000
_cell.length_c   1.000
_cell.angle_alpha   90.00
_cell.angle_beta   90.00
_cell.angle_gamma   90.00
#
_symmetry.space_group_name_H-M   'P 1'
#
loop_
_entity.id
_entity.type
_entity.pdbx_description
1 polymer ?
#
loop_
_entity_poly.entity_id
_entity_poly.type
_entity_poly.pdbx_seq_one_letter_code
_entity_poly.pdbx_strand_id
1 'polypeptide(L)' 'MDVFVTTREAWSKVLSNDDAFMPGWPIATVKLVGRKSFIGISYEKHKCLRCLTSAPVNAHKALSAYISYIEENMIAMLEK' A
#
# COMPACT_ATOMS: atom_id res chain seq x y z
N MET A 1 -11.07 -23.26 10.78
CA MET A 1 -12.34 -22.52 10.64
C MET A 1 -11.93 -21.10 10.34
N ASP A 2 -12.26 -20.62 9.14
CA ASP A 2 -11.86 -19.29 8.70
C ASP A 2 -12.97 -18.29 9.04
N VAL A 3 -12.57 -17.09 9.46
CA VAL A 3 -13.49 -16.02 9.84
C VAL A 3 -13.31 -14.88 8.84
N PHE A 4 -14.38 -14.60 8.10
CA PHE A 4 -14.42 -13.49 7.15
C PHE A 4 -15.17 -12.32 7.75
N VAL A 5 -14.58 -11.13 7.64
CA VAL A 5 -15.22 -9.89 8.04
C VAL A 5 -15.95 -9.33 6.82
N THR A 6 -17.21 -8.95 6.97
CA THR A 6 -18.03 -8.45 5.85
C THR A 6 -18.70 -7.11 6.12
N THR A 7 -18.65 -6.60 7.35
CA THR A 7 -19.23 -5.30 7.72
C THR A 7 -18.16 -4.23 7.83
N ARG A 8 -18.49 -3.00 7.41
CA ARG A 8 -17.55 -1.87 7.41
C ARG A 8 -16.98 -1.58 8.79
N GLU A 9 -17.80 -1.67 9.82
CA GLU A 9 -17.44 -1.38 11.21
C GLU A 9 -16.40 -2.39 11.70
N ALA A 10 -16.58 -3.66 11.36
CA ALA A 10 -15.63 -4.71 11.73
C ALA A 10 -14.35 -4.62 10.88
N TRP A 11 -14.46 -4.33 9.58
CA TRP A 11 -13.29 -4.09 8.72
C TRP A 11 -12.41 -2.96 9.26
N SER A 12 -13.02 -1.84 9.66
CA SER A 12 -12.31 -0.70 10.24
C SER A 12 -11.55 -1.09 11.51
N LYS A 13 -12.19 -1.87 12.40
CA LYS A 13 -11.55 -2.34 13.65
C LYS A 13 -10.38 -3.28 13.39
N VAL A 14 -10.51 -4.19 12.44
CA VAL A 14 -9.42 -5.11 12.07
C VAL A 14 -8.26 -4.36 11.45
N LEU A 15 -8.53 -3.45 10.52
CA LEU A 15 -7.50 -2.68 9.82
C LEU A 15 -6.80 -1.61 10.67
N SER A 16 -7.40 -1.21 11.80
CA SER A 16 -6.83 -0.17 12.68
C SER A 16 -6.11 -0.75 13.90
N ASN A 17 -6.14 -2.07 14.11
CA ASN A 17 -5.57 -2.74 15.26
C ASN A 17 -4.44 -3.69 14.86
N ASP A 18 -3.32 -3.09 14.46
CA ASP A 18 -2.13 -3.81 13.99
C ASP A 18 -1.52 -4.74 15.05
N ASP A 19 -1.74 -4.45 16.34
CA ASP A 19 -1.23 -5.27 17.46
C ASP A 19 -1.99 -6.61 17.56
N ALA A 20 -3.31 -6.59 17.35
CA ALA A 20 -4.13 -7.79 17.37
C ALA A 20 -4.16 -8.51 16.01
N PHE A 21 -3.98 -7.77 14.91
CA PHE A 21 -4.10 -8.28 13.55
C PHE A 21 -2.83 -8.00 12.74
N MET A 22 -1.79 -8.80 12.99
CA MET A 22 -0.59 -8.75 12.17
C MET A 22 -0.82 -9.38 10.80
N PRO A 23 -0.23 -8.82 9.73
CA PRO A 23 -0.38 -9.38 8.40
C PRO A 23 0.34 -10.75 8.29
N GLY A 24 -0.45 -11.82 8.12
CA GLY A 24 0.01 -13.21 8.09
C GLY A 24 0.62 -13.66 6.76
N TRP A 25 1.54 -12.88 6.19
CA TRP A 25 2.15 -13.23 4.89
C TRP A 25 2.97 -14.52 4.99
N PRO A 26 2.83 -15.45 4.02
CA PRO A 26 3.68 -16.63 3.97
C PRO A 26 5.17 -16.29 3.89
N ILE A 27 6.02 -17.13 4.48
CA ILE A 27 7.49 -16.95 4.49
C ILE A 27 8.05 -16.75 3.08
N ALA A 28 7.50 -17.47 2.08
CA ALA A 28 7.90 -17.32 0.68
C ALA A 28 7.66 -15.89 0.17
N THR A 29 6.51 -15.29 0.50
CA THR A 29 6.19 -13.91 0.11
C THR A 29 7.09 -12.91 0.82
N VAL A 30 7.34 -13.09 2.12
CA VAL A 30 8.25 -12.21 2.87
C VAL A 30 9.69 -12.27 2.30
N LYS A 31 10.14 -13.45 1.85
CA LYS A 31 11.44 -13.62 1.19
C LYS A 31 11.47 -12.93 -0.17
N LEU A 32 10.41 -13.04 -0.97
CA LEU A 32 10.33 -12.47 -2.31
C LEU A 32 10.26 -10.93 -2.29
N VAL A 33 9.38 -10.37 -1.47
CA VAL A 33 9.17 -8.91 -1.36
C VAL A 33 10.33 -8.24 -0.60
N GLY A 34 11.08 -9.03 0.17
CA GLY A 34 12.28 -8.59 0.88
C GLY A 34 12.00 -8.17 2.32
N ARG A 35 12.95 -8.47 3.21
CA ARG A 35 12.87 -8.27 4.67
C ARG A 35 12.74 -6.82 5.13
N LYS A 36 12.94 -5.84 4.24
CA LYS A 36 12.81 -4.40 4.53
C LYS A 36 11.60 -3.75 3.85
N SER A 37 10.72 -4.56 3.26
CA SER A 37 9.47 -4.04 2.67
C SER A 37 8.52 -3.53 3.75
N PHE A 38 7.56 -2.67 3.36
CA PHE A 38 6.52 -2.14 4.24
C PHE A 38 5.74 -3.25 5.00
N ILE A 39 5.75 -4.47 4.47
CA ILE A 39 5.04 -5.63 5.01
C ILE A 39 5.77 -6.27 6.20
N GLY A 40 7.09 -6.13 6.29
CA GLY A 40 7.92 -6.86 7.27
C GLY A 40 8.63 -5.99 8.29
N ILE A 41 8.25 -4.71 8.42
CA ILE A 41 8.89 -3.74 9.31
C ILE A 41 7.98 -3.37 10.48
N SER A 42 8.58 -2.92 11.59
CA SER A 42 7.82 -2.45 12.75
C SER A 42 6.97 -1.23 12.42
N TYR A 43 5.90 -1.01 13.18
CA TYR A 43 5.01 0.13 13.02
C TYR A 43 5.75 1.47 12.94
N GLU A 44 6.73 1.72 13.84
CA GLU A 44 7.52 2.97 13.82
C GLU A 44 8.33 3.13 12.53
N LYS A 45 8.93 2.05 12.02
CA LYS A 45 9.64 2.08 10.74
C LYS A 45 8.67 2.26 9.57
N HIS A 46 7.52 1.61 9.61
CA HIS A 46 6.46 1.76 8.62
C HIS A 46 5.96 3.20 8.56
N LYS A 47 5.67 3.80 9.72
CA LYS A 47 5.24 5.19 9.87
C LYS A 47 6.27 6.16 9.31
N CYS A 48 7.54 6.03 9.71
CA CYS A 48 8.63 6.86 9.19
C CYS A 48 8.75 6.72 7.67
N LEU A 49 8.78 5.49 7.15
CA LEU A 49 8.93 5.23 5.72
C LEU A 49 7.75 5.80 4.92
N ARG A 50 6.53 5.62 5.42
CA ARG A 50 5.31 6.19 4.80
C ARG A 50 5.36 7.72 4.80
N CYS A 51 5.81 8.36 5.88
CA CYS A 51 5.99 9.81 5.91
C CYS A 51 6.96 10.26 4.81
N LEU A 52 8.13 9.62 4.70
CA LEU A 52 9.16 9.97 3.72
C LEU A 52 8.70 9.76 2.27
N THR A 53 7.96 8.69 1.99
CA THR A 53 7.50 8.36 0.64
C THR A 53 6.16 8.96 0.27
N SER A 54 5.45 9.61 1.21
CA SER A 54 4.10 10.14 0.95
C SER A 54 4.09 11.39 0.08
N ALA A 55 5.12 12.23 0.15
CA ALA A 55 5.20 13.48 -0.60
C ALA A 55 4.99 13.30 -2.12
N PRO A 56 5.66 12.36 -2.81
CA PRO A 56 5.47 12.16 -4.24
C PRO A 56 4.15 11.47 -4.64
N VAL A 57 3.43 10.82 -3.71
CA VAL A 57 2.23 10.02 -4.06
C VAL A 57 0.92 10.62 -3.58
N ASN A 58 0.92 11.40 -2.49
CA ASN A 58 -0.31 11.93 -1.89
C ASN A 58 -0.52 13.43 -2.15
N ALA A 59 0.50 14.16 -2.62
CA ALA A 59 0.35 15.57 -2.90
C ALA A 59 -0.42 15.77 -4.21
N HIS A 60 -1.49 16.59 -4.17
CA HIS A 60 -2.29 16.90 -5.36
C HIS A 60 -1.43 17.35 -6.54
N LYS A 61 -0.41 18.18 -6.28
CA LYS A 61 0.52 18.66 -7.31
C LYS A 61 1.35 17.54 -7.94
N ALA A 62 1.73 16.51 -7.17
CA ALA A 62 2.47 15.36 -7.68
C ALA A 62 1.54 14.45 -8.50
N LEU A 63 0.32 14.20 -8.02
CA LEU A 63 -0.71 13.44 -8.73
C LEU A 63 -1.06 14.05 -10.09
N SER A 64 -1.22 15.38 -10.17
CA SER A 64 -1.51 16.07 -11.43
C SER A 64 -0.44 15.83 -12.50
N ALA A 65 0.84 15.71 -12.11
CA ALA A 65 1.91 15.41 -13.06
C ALA A 65 1.82 13.97 -13.61
N TYR A 66 1.37 13.01 -12.80
CA TYR A 66 1.15 11.64 -13.26
C TYR A 66 -0.04 11.53 -14.21
N ILE A 67 -1.10 12.32 -14.02
CA ILE A 67 -2.28 12.29 -14.89
C ILE A 67 -1.89 12.58 -16.35
N SER A 68 -1.20 13.69 -16.60
CA SER A 68 -0.77 14.05 -17.95
C SER A 68 0.17 12.99 -18.55
N TYR A 69 1.11 12.47 -17.75
CA TYR A 69 2.02 11.40 -18.20
C TYR A 69 1.27 10.10 -18.57
N ILE A 70 0.25 9.72 -17.80
CA ILE A 70 -0.55 8.52 -18.09
C ILE A 70 -1.37 8.73 -19.37
N GLU A 71 -1.97 9.91 -19.54
CA GLU A 71 -2.75 10.26 -20.73
C GLU A 71 -1.90 10.19 -22.00
N GLU A 72 -0.70 10.79 -22.00
CA GLU A 72 0.23 10.74 -23.13
C GLU A 72 0.61 9.29 -23.50
N ASN A 73 0.90 8.45 -22.50
CA ASN A 73 1.20 7.04 -22.74
C ASN A 73 0.01 6.26 -23.29
N MET A 74 -1.21 6.56 -22.82
CA MET A 74 -2.43 5.93 -23.35
C MET A 74 -2.67 6.30 -24.80
N ILE A 75 -2.52 7.58 -25.17
CA ILE A 75 -2.65 8.04 -26.56
C ILE A 75 -1.62 7.33 -27.44
N ALA A 76 -0.34 7.34 -27.05
CA ALA A 76 0.73 6.69 -27.80
C ALA A 76 0.52 5.17 -27.96
N MET A 77 -0.13 4.51 -27.00
CA MET A 77 -0.46 3.09 -27.07
C MET A 77 -1.64 2.82 -28.03
N LEU A 78 -2.61 3.73 -28.11
CA LEU A 78 -3.82 3.58 -28.93
C LEU A 78 -3.63 4.03 -30.39
N GLU A 79 -2.69 4.93 -30.65
CA GLU A 79 -2.33 5.38 -32.00
C GLU A 79 -1.37 4.42 -32.74
N LYS A 80 -0.96 3.34 -32.06
CA LYS A 80 -0.11 2.28 -32.60
C LYS A 80 -0.93 1.07 -33.05
#